data_AF-A0A5E4J7S3-F1
#
_entry.id   AF-A0A5E4J7S3-F1
#
_cell.length_a   1.000
_cell.length_b   1.000
_cell.length_c   1.000
_cell.angle_alpha   90.00
_cell.angle_beta   90.00
_cell.angle_gamma   90.00
#
_symmetry.space_group_name_H-M   'P 1'
#
loop_
_entity.id
_entity.type
_entity.pdbx_description
1 polymer ?
#
loop_
_entity_poly.entity_id
_entity_poly.type
_entity_poly.pdbx_seq_one_letter_code
_entity_poly.pdbx_strand_id
1 'polypeptide(L)'
;MNMLVEKGCILHFEGKRLEPVSRQRNAVGLCSGCDNDLESLAYYSVPSGWLVYACCKNNHLALMHYDIDWNWLGDLDIEVGEDRESISSIPREKLDVVFTPAEVRDMHAYQQGQPYTRQNLYRARAKFEKFEKLFGIKINL
;
A
#
# COMPACT_ATOMS: atom_id res chain seq x y z
N MET A 1 12.02 -9.13 -0.29
CA MET A 1 11.23 -8.40 0.72
C MET A 1 9.77 -8.41 0.26
N ASN A 2 8.83 -8.82 1.12
CA ASN A 2 7.40 -8.72 0.81
C ASN A 2 6.90 -7.37 1.28
N MET A 3 6.07 -6.70 0.48
CA MET A 3 5.59 -5.35 0.80
C MET A 3 4.08 -5.29 0.67
N LEU A 4 3.41 -4.75 1.68
CA LEU A 4 1.98 -4.51 1.66
C LEU A 4 1.67 -3.03 1.54
N VAL A 5 0.75 -2.71 0.64
CA VAL A 5 0.22 -1.36 0.45
C VAL A 5 -1.13 -1.26 1.16
N GLU A 6 -1.14 -0.49 2.26
CA GLU A 6 -2.12 -0.56 3.35
C GLU A 6 -3.59 -0.35 2.92
N LYS A 7 -3.89 0.63 2.07
CA LYS A 7 -5.28 0.97 1.72
C LYS A 7 -5.93 -0.03 0.75
N GLY A 8 -5.12 -0.75 -0.02
CA GLY A 8 -5.60 -1.77 -0.95
C GLY A 8 -5.50 -3.20 -0.41
N CYS A 9 -4.75 -3.42 0.67
CA CYS A 9 -4.19 -4.73 0.98
C CYS A 9 -3.55 -5.34 -0.29
N ILE A 10 -2.82 -4.54 -1.06
CA ILE A 10 -2.11 -5.03 -2.23
C ILE A 10 -0.78 -5.59 -1.73
N LEU A 11 -0.49 -6.83 -2.08
CA LEU A 11 0.73 -7.50 -1.66
C LEU A 11 1.71 -7.62 -2.83
N HIS A 12 2.93 -7.13 -2.65
CA HIS A 12 4.04 -7.44 -3.55
C HIS A 12 4.80 -8.64 -2.99
N PHE A 13 4.67 -9.79 -3.66
CA PHE A 13 5.26 -11.07 -3.29
C PHE A 13 6.03 -11.64 -4.47
N GLU A 14 7.31 -11.99 -4.28
CA GLU A 14 8.20 -12.51 -5.33
C GLU A 14 8.21 -11.68 -6.63
N GLY A 15 8.18 -10.35 -6.50
CA GLY A 15 8.16 -9.42 -7.64
C GLY A 15 6.81 -9.32 -8.36
N LYS A 16 5.77 -10.02 -7.90
CA LYS A 16 4.41 -9.93 -8.44
C LYS A 16 3.51 -9.09 -7.53
N ARG A 17 2.63 -8.31 -8.15
CA ARG A 17 1.55 -7.59 -7.47
C ARG A 17 0.34 -8.50 -7.35
N LEU A 18 -0.09 -8.77 -6.13
CA LEU A 18 -1.23 -9.61 -5.80
C LEU A 18 -2.36 -8.74 -5.25
N GLU A 19 -3.51 -8.85 -5.90
CA GLU A 19 -4.78 -8.33 -5.37
C GLU A 19 -5.37 -9.36 -4.39
N PRO A 20 -6.03 -8.92 -3.32
CA PRO A 20 -6.65 -9.83 -2.38
C PRO A 20 -7.81 -10.58 -3.03
N VAL A 21 -7.82 -11.91 -2.92
CA VAL A 21 -8.94 -12.74 -3.37
C VAL A 21 -10.14 -12.67 -2.41
N SER A 22 -9.87 -12.34 -1.14
CA SER A 22 -10.89 -12.13 -0.12
C SER A 22 -10.36 -11.15 0.94
N ARG A 23 -11.28 -10.42 1.58
CA ARG A 23 -11.02 -9.52 2.73
C ARG A 23 -11.85 -9.91 3.95
N GLN A 24 -12.22 -11.18 4.04
CA GLN A 24 -12.98 -11.70 5.18
C GLN A 24 -12.18 -11.52 6.47
N ARG A 25 -12.87 -11.14 7.55
CA ARG A 25 -12.33 -11.00 8.91
C ARG A 25 -12.68 -12.25 9.71
N ASN A 26 -11.68 -12.98 10.14
CA ASN A 26 -11.83 -14.12 11.06
C ASN A 26 -10.54 -14.34 11.84
N ALA A 27 -10.64 -15.03 12.97
CA ALA A 27 -9.47 -15.52 13.67
C ALA A 27 -8.71 -16.52 12.79
N VAL A 28 -7.39 -16.36 12.67
CA VAL A 28 -6.52 -17.19 11.82
C VAL A 28 -5.35 -17.81 12.57
N GLY A 29 -5.16 -17.46 13.84
CA GLY A 29 -4.11 -18.02 14.68
C GLY A 29 -3.75 -17.09 15.83
N LEU A 30 -2.57 -17.29 16.40
CA LEU A 30 -2.03 -16.49 17.49
C LEU A 30 -0.79 -15.71 17.02
N CYS A 31 -0.64 -14.49 17.51
CA CYS A 31 0.52 -13.67 17.24
C CYS A 31 1.74 -14.18 18.01
N SER A 32 2.81 -14.54 17.30
CA SER A 32 4.08 -15.02 17.89
C SER A 32 4.76 -14.04 18.85
N GLY A 33 4.43 -12.75 18.79
CA GLY A 33 5.00 -11.72 19.65
C GLY A 33 4.17 -11.37 20.90
N CYS A 34 2.89 -11.75 20.98
CA CYS A 34 2.03 -11.35 22.10
C CYS A 34 0.90 -12.32 22.47
N ASP A 35 0.82 -13.49 21.83
CA ASP A 35 -0.17 -14.56 22.06
C ASP A 35 -1.65 -14.14 21.93
N ASN A 36 -1.92 -12.94 21.42
CA ASN A 36 -3.28 -12.52 21.07
C ASN A 36 -3.71 -13.14 19.74
N ASP A 37 -5.02 -13.32 19.59
CA ASP A 37 -5.62 -13.73 18.31
C ASP A 37 -5.21 -12.79 17.17
N LEU A 38 -4.81 -13.40 16.06
CA LEU A 38 -4.64 -12.76 14.76
C LEU A 38 -5.98 -12.77 14.03
N GLU A 39 -6.41 -11.60 13.58
CA GLU A 39 -7.57 -11.44 12.70
C GLU A 39 -7.10 -11.20 11.26
N SER A 40 -7.64 -11.96 10.31
CA SER A 40 -7.32 -11.79 8.89
C SER A 40 -7.72 -10.41 8.38
N LEU A 41 -6.87 -9.82 7.55
CA LEU A 41 -7.09 -8.58 6.79
C LEU A 41 -7.34 -8.89 5.32
N ALA A 42 -6.57 -9.84 4.76
CA ALA A 42 -6.68 -10.22 3.36
C ALA A 42 -6.13 -11.62 3.11
N TYR A 43 -6.66 -12.26 2.06
CA TYR A 43 -6.23 -13.55 1.54
C TYR A 43 -5.72 -13.39 0.12
N TYR A 44 -4.66 -14.12 -0.23
CA TYR A 44 -4.09 -14.14 -1.58
C TYR A 44 -3.84 -15.57 -2.03
N SER A 45 -4.05 -15.83 -3.32
CA SER A 45 -3.70 -17.09 -3.95
C SER A 45 -2.38 -16.92 -4.70
N VAL A 46 -1.48 -17.88 -4.51
CA VAL A 46 -0.21 -18.01 -5.24
C VAL A 46 -0.07 -19.45 -5.73
N PRO A 47 0.78 -19.74 -6.74
CA PRO A 47 0.94 -21.12 -7.22
C PRO A 47 1.36 -22.13 -6.14
N SER A 48 2.05 -21.68 -5.09
CA SER A 48 2.49 -22.51 -3.96
C SER A 48 1.43 -22.73 -2.88
N GLY A 49 0.28 -22.06 -2.93
CA GLY A 49 -0.76 -22.14 -1.91
C GLY A 49 -1.39 -20.79 -1.58
N TRP A 50 -1.47 -20.46 -0.30
CA TRP A 50 -2.18 -19.29 0.22
C TRP A 50 -1.30 -18.40 1.06
N LEU A 51 -1.54 -17.10 0.95
CA LEU A 51 -0.98 -16.10 1.86
C LEU A 51 -2.13 -15.42 2.60
N VAL A 52 -1.95 -15.25 3.91
CA VAL A 52 -2.92 -14.56 4.77
C VAL A 52 -2.23 -13.39 5.45
N TYR A 53 -2.66 -12.19 5.11
CA TYR A 53 -2.26 -10.99 5.83
C TYR A 53 -3.19 -10.83 7.03
N ALA A 54 -2.62 -10.68 8.22
CA ALA A 54 -3.37 -10.62 9.47
C ALA A 54 -2.76 -9.60 10.45
N CYS A 55 -3.56 -9.19 11.43
CA CYS A 55 -3.15 -8.26 12.47
C CYS A 55 -3.75 -8.68 13.81
N CYS A 56 -2.98 -8.51 14.89
CA CYS A 56 -3.48 -8.75 16.25
C CYS A 56 -3.93 -7.44 16.92
N LYS A 57 -4.55 -7.55 18.09
CA LYS A 57 -5.04 -6.38 18.86
C LYS A 57 -3.95 -5.38 19.27
N ASN A 58 -2.68 -5.80 19.31
CA ASN A 58 -1.54 -4.94 19.60
C ASN A 58 -0.91 -4.34 18.32
N ASN A 59 -1.59 -4.41 17.18
CA ASN A 59 -1.13 -3.95 15.86
C ASN A 59 0.13 -4.64 15.33
N HIS A 60 0.45 -5.85 15.82
CA HIS A 60 1.49 -6.66 15.18
C HIS A 60 0.92 -7.25 13.89
N LEU A 61 1.67 -7.10 12.81
CA LEU A 61 1.31 -7.59 11.48
C LEU A 61 1.99 -8.92 11.21
N ALA A 62 1.27 -9.80 10.53
CA ALA A 62 1.79 -11.09 10.09
C ALA A 62 1.39 -11.36 8.64
N LEU A 63 2.30 -11.98 7.89
CA LEU A 63 2.00 -12.58 6.60
C LEU A 63 2.22 -14.09 6.70
N MET A 64 1.14 -14.84 6.84
CA MET A 64 1.17 -16.27 7.07
C MET A 64 1.15 -17.01 5.73
N HIS A 65 2.00 -18.02 5.56
CA HIS A 65 2.08 -18.84 4.35
C HIS A 65 1.53 -20.23 4.62
N TYR A 66 0.68 -20.69 3.71
CA TYR A 66 0.07 -22.01 3.74
C TYR A 66 0.25 -22.70 2.39
N ASP A 67 0.31 -24.02 2.41
CA ASP A 67 0.19 -24.81 1.17
C ASP A 67 -1.25 -24.79 0.62
N ILE A 68 -1.49 -25.49 -0.49
CA ILE A 68 -2.81 -25.57 -1.13
C ILE A 68 -3.90 -26.19 -0.25
N ASP A 69 -3.51 -27.02 0.72
CA ASP A 69 -4.38 -27.76 1.63
C ASP A 69 -4.57 -27.04 2.97
N TRP A 70 -4.13 -25.78 3.08
CA TRP A 70 -4.18 -24.95 4.29
C TRP A 70 -3.31 -25.45 5.45
N ASN A 71 -2.24 -26.22 5.19
CA ASN A 71 -1.22 -26.50 6.20
C ASN A 71 -0.29 -25.28 6.33
N TRP A 72 -0.05 -24.84 7.56
CA TRP A 72 0.84 -23.70 7.84
C TRP A 72 2.30 -24.06 7.54
N LEU A 73 2.94 -23.25 6.72
CA LEU A 73 4.34 -23.39 6.30
C LEU A 73 5.28 -22.43 7.02
N GLY A 74 4.74 -21.42 7.70
CA GLY A 74 5.50 -20.39 8.41
C GLY A 74 4.96 -18.98 8.20
N ASP A 75 5.52 -18.05 8.98
CA ASP A 75 5.27 -16.62 8.82
C ASP A 75 6.40 -15.98 8.02
N LEU A 76 6.04 -15.01 7.19
CA LEU A 76 6.95 -14.27 6.32
C LEU A 76 7.09 -12.83 6.80
N ASP A 77 8.30 -12.30 6.69
CA ASP A 77 8.54 -10.88 6.93
C ASP A 77 7.75 -10.02 5.93
N ILE A 78 7.17 -8.93 6.44
CA ILE A 78 6.39 -7.98 5.67
C ILE A 78 6.78 -6.55 6.05
N GLU A 79 7.02 -5.73 5.03
CA GLU A 79 7.13 -4.29 5.19
C GLU A 79 5.82 -3.63 4.80
N VAL A 80 5.36 -2.67 5.60
CA VAL A 80 4.22 -1.84 5.22
C VAL A 80 4.73 -0.65 4.44
N GLY A 81 4.43 -0.64 3.14
CA GLY A 81 4.67 0.51 2.29
C GLY A 81 3.57 1.55 2.48
N GLU A 82 3.95 2.83 2.52
CA GLU A 82 2.97 3.90 2.36
C GLU A 82 2.38 3.83 0.94
N ASP A 83 1.05 3.82 0.84
CA ASP A 83 0.34 3.90 -0.44
C ASP A 83 0.50 5.29 -1.06
N ARG A 84 1.66 5.52 -1.68
CA ARG A 84 1.98 6.74 -2.39
C ARG A 84 1.71 6.51 -3.88
N GLU A 85 0.68 7.18 -4.38
CA GLU A 85 0.34 7.13 -5.78
C GLU A 85 1.29 7.99 -6.62
N SER A 86 1.62 7.48 -7.80
CA SER A 86 2.30 8.27 -8.81
C SER A 86 1.38 9.41 -9.27
N ILE A 87 1.93 10.59 -9.54
CA ILE A 87 1.16 11.67 -10.17
C ILE A 87 0.51 11.26 -11.47
N SER A 88 1.09 10.31 -12.19
CA SER A 88 0.54 9.82 -13.45
C SER A 88 -0.65 8.86 -13.27
N SER A 89 -0.86 8.27 -12.08
CA SER A 89 -2.03 7.43 -11.79
C SER A 89 -3.22 8.22 -11.25
N ILE A 90 -3.00 9.43 -10.74
CA ILE A 90 -4.03 10.26 -10.12
C ILE A 90 -4.84 10.97 -11.22
N PRO A 91 -6.20 10.87 -11.21
CA PRO A 91 -7.05 11.62 -12.13
C PRO A 91 -6.78 13.12 -12.08
N ARG A 92 -6.70 13.73 -13.26
CA ARG A 92 -6.30 15.14 -13.40
C ARG A 92 -7.24 16.08 -12.67
N GLU A 93 -8.53 15.77 -12.66
CA GLU A 93 -9.58 16.53 -12.00
C GLU A 93 -9.35 16.64 -10.50
N LYS A 94 -8.81 15.59 -9.85
CA LYS A 94 -8.46 15.64 -8.43
C LYS A 94 -7.27 16.59 -8.19
N LEU A 95 -6.26 16.53 -9.06
CA LEU A 95 -5.06 17.35 -8.95
C LEU A 95 -5.42 18.85 -9.09
N ASP A 96 -6.23 19.20 -10.07
CA ASP A 96 -6.58 20.59 -10.39
C ASP A 96 -7.43 21.27 -9.28
N VAL A 97 -8.04 20.52 -8.36
CA VAL A 97 -8.74 21.08 -7.18
C VAL A 97 -7.78 21.75 -6.19
N VAL A 98 -6.55 21.25 -6.08
CA VAL A 98 -5.58 21.68 -5.05
C VAL A 98 -4.37 22.37 -5.67
N PHE A 99 -3.94 21.92 -6.84
CA PHE A 99 -2.74 22.36 -7.52
C PHE A 99 -3.09 23.24 -8.72
N THR A 100 -2.24 24.22 -9.00
CA THR A 100 -2.33 25.02 -10.22
C THR A 100 -1.85 24.22 -11.43
N PRO A 101 -2.27 24.56 -12.66
CA PRO A 101 -1.79 23.87 -13.87
C PRO A 101 -0.26 23.83 -14.01
N ALA A 102 0.43 24.89 -13.56
CA ALA A 102 1.89 24.96 -13.57
C ALA A 102 2.54 24.01 -12.54
N GLU A 103 1.93 23.87 -11.36
CA GLU A 103 2.37 22.90 -10.35
C GLU A 103 2.18 21.47 -10.86
N VAL A 104 1.00 21.12 -11.38
CA VAL A 104 0.74 19.76 -11.88
C VAL A 104 1.67 19.40 -13.04
N ARG A 105 1.91 20.33 -13.98
CA ARG A 105 2.86 20.11 -15.08
C ARG A 105 4.27 19.81 -14.54
N ASP A 106 4.75 20.61 -13.59
CA ASP A 106 6.11 20.46 -13.07
C ASP A 106 6.25 19.24 -12.15
N MET A 107 5.17 18.82 -11.49
CA MET A 107 5.05 17.54 -10.78
C MET A 107 5.21 16.34 -11.73
N HIS A 108 4.53 16.33 -12.88
CA HIS A 108 4.73 15.29 -13.90
C HIS A 108 6.14 15.32 -14.49
N ALA A 109 6.67 16.52 -14.80
CA ALA A 109 8.01 16.66 -15.35
C ALA A 109 9.08 16.11 -14.38
N TYR A 110 8.99 16.42 -13.09
CA TYR A 110 9.86 15.87 -12.07
C TYR A 110 9.83 14.33 -12.06
N GLN A 111 8.64 13.75 -12.05
CA GLN A 111 8.47 12.30 -12.00
C GLN A 111 9.04 11.59 -13.24
N GLN A 112 9.02 12.26 -14.40
CA GLN A 112 9.54 11.75 -15.67
C GLN A 112 11.03 12.06 -15.88
N GLY A 113 11.71 12.67 -14.90
CA GLY A 113 13.10 13.10 -15.04
C GLY A 113 13.31 14.25 -16.04
N GLN A 114 12.25 15.01 -16.35
CA GLN A 114 12.26 16.12 -17.29
C GLN A 114 12.56 17.46 -16.58
N PRO A 115 13.03 18.48 -17.30
CA PRO A 115 13.22 19.83 -16.73
C PRO A 115 11.92 20.40 -16.13
N TYR A 116 12.01 20.99 -14.94
CA TYR A 116 10.88 21.55 -14.20
C TYR A 116 11.27 22.82 -13.43
N THR A 117 10.28 23.62 -13.03
CA THR A 117 10.53 24.80 -12.18
C THR A 117 10.48 24.40 -10.70
N ARG A 118 11.63 24.50 -10.02
CA ARG A 118 11.77 24.16 -8.60
C ARG A 118 10.75 24.85 -7.68
N GLN A 119 10.43 26.11 -7.97
CA GLN A 119 9.48 26.88 -7.15
C GLN A 119 8.06 26.32 -7.22
N ASN A 120 7.63 25.82 -8.38
CA ASN A 120 6.31 25.20 -8.52
C ASN A 120 6.27 23.87 -7.75
N LEU A 121 7.34 23.08 -7.83
CA LEU A 121 7.44 21.83 -7.05
C LEU A 121 7.40 22.09 -5.53
N TYR A 122 8.09 23.13 -5.06
CA TYR A 122 8.06 23.51 -3.63
C TYR A 122 6.66 23.92 -3.17
N ARG A 123 5.97 24.76 -3.96
CA ARG A 123 4.58 25.16 -3.67
C ARG A 123 3.62 23.97 -3.71
N ALA A 124 3.82 23.03 -4.63
CA ALA A 124 3.03 21.81 -4.71
C ALA A 124 3.23 20.93 -3.45
N ARG A 125 4.48 20.67 -3.05
CA ARG A 125 4.80 19.86 -1.86
C ARG A 125 4.17 20.40 -0.59
N ALA A 126 4.11 21.73 -0.43
CA ALA A 126 3.44 22.37 0.71
C ALA A 126 1.92 22.10 0.77
N LYS A 127 1.31 21.60 -0.31
CA LYS A 127 -0.13 21.29 -0.40
C LYS A 127 -0.44 19.80 -0.31
N PHE A 128 0.56 18.92 -0.20
CA PHE A 128 0.34 17.47 -0.18
C PHE A 128 -0.52 17.03 1.00
N GLU A 129 -0.28 17.58 2.20
CA GLU A 129 -1.12 17.28 3.37
C GLU A 129 -2.58 17.67 3.14
N LYS A 130 -2.83 18.82 2.49
CA LYS A 130 -4.18 19.26 2.13
C LYS A 130 -4.82 18.31 1.11
N PHE A 131 -4.06 17.90 0.10
CA PHE A 131 -4.53 16.95 -0.92
C PHE A 131 -4.87 15.59 -0.30
N GLU A 132 -4.02 15.07 0.58
CA GLU A 132 -4.26 13.83 1.32
C GLU A 132 -5.53 13.92 2.16
N LYS A 133 -5.76 15.05 2.87
CA LYS A 133 -6.98 15.25 3.65
C LYS A 133 -8.25 15.26 2.80
N LEU A 134 -8.19 15.79 1.57
CA LEU A 134 -9.36 15.90 0.69
C LEU A 134 -9.69 14.61 -0.05
N PHE A 135 -8.66 13.86 -0.46
CA PHE A 135 -8.85 12.70 -1.36
C PHE A 135 -8.40 11.38 -0.78
N GLY A 136 -7.76 11.38 0.39
CA GLY A 136 -7.19 10.18 1.00
C GLY A 136 -6.04 9.58 0.19
N ILE A 137 -5.37 10.34 -0.67
CA ILE A 137 -4.29 9.86 -1.53
C ILE A 137 -2.99 10.54 -1.08
N LYS A 138 -1.96 9.75 -0.76
CA LYS A 138 -0.60 10.26 -0.59
C LYS A 138 0.08 10.30 -1.95
N ILE A 139 0.78 11.38 -2.24
CA ILE A 139 1.49 11.57 -3.50
C ILE A 139 2.94 11.08 -3.37
N ASN A 140 3.42 10.33 -4.37
CA ASN A 140 4.83 9.97 -4.50
C ASN A 140 5.56 10.94 -5.44
N LEU A 141 6.40 11.81 -4.88
CA LEU A 141 7.16 12.83 -5.64
C LEU A 141 8.50 13.17 -5.01
#